data_AF-A0A521LMF5-F1
#
_entry.id   AF-A0A521LMF5-F1
#
_cell.length_a   1.000
_cell.length_b   1.000
_cell.length_c   1.000
_cell.angle_alpha   90.00
_cell.angle_beta   90.00
_cell.angle_gamma   90.00
#
_symmetry.space_group_name_H-M   'P 1'
#
loop_
_entity.id
_entity.type
_entity.pdbx_description
1 polymer ?
#
loop_
_entity_poly.entity_id
_entity_poly.type
_entity_poly.pdbx_seq_one_letter_code
_entity_poly.pdbx_strand_id
1 'polypeptide(L)'
;MRLGLFLTTLVGMAGASHISIAAISSSTDATRDATWAAAGKLVDGTSPYCGGGTMAMPEWTHPTDGQAEIKGDTLTFSTASRAPNSSFAVDLKALQPDGSGRVVSKDNKNREWYVTLDPGSGARPFHVTYSYNACRRVYMPKT
;
A
#
# COMPACT_ATOMS: atom_id res chain seq x y z
N MET A 1 9.14 -78.23 20.42
CA MET A 1 8.18 -77.81 21.47
C MET A 1 7.43 -76.58 20.99
N ARG A 2 6.09 -76.59 21.11
CA ARG A 2 5.09 -75.48 21.21
C ARG A 2 5.32 -74.21 20.37
N LEU A 3 4.55 -73.97 19.30
CA LEU A 3 3.20 -73.35 19.24
C LEU A 3 3.15 -71.89 19.73
N GLY A 4 2.79 -70.98 18.83
CA GLY A 4 2.45 -69.59 19.15
C GLY A 4 2.16 -68.74 17.91
N LEU A 5 1.01 -68.96 17.28
CA LEU A 5 0.31 -67.96 16.47
C LEU A 5 0.07 -66.70 17.33
N PHE A 6 0.15 -65.49 16.76
CA PHE A 6 -0.98 -64.54 16.72
C PHE A 6 -0.64 -63.21 16.00
N LEU A 7 -1.53 -62.90 15.04
CA LEU A 7 -2.08 -61.60 14.65
C LEU A 7 -1.26 -60.59 13.80
N THR A 8 -1.72 -60.54 12.55
CA THR A 8 -1.74 -59.47 11.55
C THR A 8 -2.04 -58.05 12.06
N THR A 9 -1.34 -57.06 11.52
CA THR A 9 -2.01 -55.88 10.94
C THR A 9 -1.20 -55.31 9.78
N LEU A 10 -1.94 -54.90 8.76
CA LEU A 10 -1.56 -54.70 7.38
C LEU A 10 -1.71 -53.19 7.07
N VAL A 11 -0.93 -52.72 6.11
CA VAL A 11 -1.08 -51.47 5.33
C VAL A 11 -0.57 -50.16 5.95
N GLY A 12 0.54 -49.70 5.37
CA GLY A 12 0.91 -48.30 5.25
C GLY A 12 1.89 -48.17 4.09
N MET A 13 1.34 -48.05 2.88
CA MET A 13 2.08 -48.04 1.62
C MET A 13 3.10 -46.90 1.50
N ALA A 14 4.14 -47.20 0.74
CA ALA A 14 5.23 -46.34 0.32
C ALA A 14 4.78 -44.99 -0.26
N GLY A 15 5.65 -43.98 -0.14
CA GLY A 15 5.51 -42.73 -0.85
C GLY A 15 6.53 -41.69 -0.46
N ALA A 16 7.82 -41.95 -0.73
CA ALA A 16 8.76 -40.85 -0.88
C ALA A 16 8.26 -39.95 -2.01
N SER A 17 7.96 -38.69 -1.71
CA SER A 17 7.70 -37.69 -2.74
C SER A 17 8.09 -36.32 -2.20
N HIS A 18 9.25 -35.88 -2.66
CA HIS A 18 9.56 -34.50 -3.03
C HIS A 18 8.86 -33.44 -2.18
N ILE A 19 9.59 -32.89 -1.20
CA ILE A 19 9.28 -31.54 -0.70
C ILE A 19 9.58 -30.61 -1.88
N SER A 20 8.60 -30.48 -2.78
CA SER A 20 8.50 -29.34 -3.66
C SER A 20 8.40 -28.14 -2.74
N ILE A 21 9.55 -27.50 -2.48
CA ILE A 21 9.56 -26.10 -2.11
C ILE A 21 8.87 -25.42 -3.27
N ALA A 22 7.57 -25.18 -3.08
CA ALA A 22 6.77 -24.36 -3.96
C ALA A 22 7.58 -23.10 -4.22
N ALA A 23 7.68 -22.75 -5.50
CA ALA A 23 8.26 -21.50 -5.95
C ALA A 23 7.86 -20.40 -4.96
N ILE A 24 8.88 -19.68 -4.48
CA ILE A 24 8.70 -18.36 -3.91
C ILE A 24 7.75 -17.67 -4.88
N SER A 25 6.51 -17.45 -4.47
CA SER A 25 5.60 -16.58 -5.21
C SER A 25 6.32 -15.26 -5.25
N SER A 26 7.00 -15.01 -6.38
CA SER A 26 7.41 -13.68 -6.80
C SER A 26 6.25 -12.76 -6.48
N SER A 27 6.48 -11.74 -5.65
CA SER A 27 5.95 -10.35 -5.71
C SER A 27 4.65 -9.99 -6.48
N THR A 28 3.77 -10.91 -6.87
CA THR A 28 2.68 -10.67 -7.83
C THR A 28 1.33 -10.37 -7.18
N ASP A 29 1.20 -10.42 -5.86
CA ASP A 29 -0.10 -10.24 -5.17
C ASP A 29 -0.17 -9.01 -4.23
N ALA A 30 0.97 -8.37 -3.94
CA ALA A 30 1.01 -7.18 -3.07
C ALA A 30 0.44 -5.92 -3.74
N THR A 31 0.46 -5.88 -5.08
CA THR A 31 -0.05 -4.79 -5.93
C THR A 31 -0.98 -5.35 -6.99
N ARG A 32 -2.23 -5.63 -6.59
CA ARG A 32 -3.28 -5.92 -7.56
C ARG A 32 -3.70 -4.63 -8.27
N ASP A 33 -3.71 -4.66 -9.61
CA ASP A 33 -4.23 -3.57 -10.43
C ASP A 33 -5.61 -3.15 -9.93
N ALA A 34 -5.78 -1.87 -9.63
CA ALA A 34 -7.01 -1.34 -9.07
C ALA A 34 -7.16 0.15 -9.35
N THR A 35 -8.40 0.58 -9.53
CA THR A 35 -8.76 1.98 -9.67
C THR A 35 -9.89 2.30 -8.72
N TRP A 36 -9.77 3.39 -7.96
CA TRP A 36 -10.78 3.81 -7.00
C TRP A 36 -10.84 5.33 -6.86
N ALA A 37 -12.01 5.84 -6.49
CA ALA A 37 -12.13 7.22 -6.07
C ALA A 37 -11.54 7.38 -4.66
N ALA A 38 -10.74 8.41 -4.45
CA ALA A 38 -10.10 8.69 -3.17
C ALA A 38 -10.40 10.11 -2.68
N ALA A 39 -10.67 10.24 -1.38
CA ALA A 39 -10.87 11.51 -0.70
C ALA A 39 -9.61 11.88 0.09
N GLY A 40 -8.94 12.96 -0.32
CA GLY A 40 -7.73 13.45 0.32
C GLY A 40 -8.02 14.51 1.37
N LYS A 41 -7.54 14.33 2.60
CA LYS A 41 -7.62 15.36 3.66
C LYS A 41 -6.31 15.45 4.43
N LEU A 42 -6.02 16.64 4.95
CA LEU A 42 -4.89 16.79 5.85
C LEU A 42 -5.15 16.00 7.13
N VAL A 43 -4.09 15.43 7.70
CA VAL A 43 -4.15 14.70 8.95
C VAL A 43 -4.04 15.70 10.10
N ASP A 44 -5.06 15.75 10.94
CA ASP A 44 -5.08 16.65 12.10
C ASP A 44 -3.92 16.34 13.05
N GLY A 45 -3.40 17.38 13.69
CA GLY A 45 -2.36 17.25 14.72
C GLY A 45 -0.96 16.93 14.21
N THR A 46 -0.72 16.82 12.88
CA THR A 46 0.66 16.68 12.37
C THR A 46 1.46 17.98 12.44
N SER A 47 0.78 19.12 12.45
CA SER A 47 1.34 20.44 12.80
C SER A 47 0.21 21.47 12.94
N PRO A 48 0.39 22.52 13.76
CA PRO A 48 -0.59 23.61 13.88
C PRO A 48 -0.86 24.35 12.57
N TYR A 49 0.00 24.17 11.55
CA TYR A 49 -0.12 24.75 10.22
C TYR A 49 -0.80 23.82 9.19
N CYS A 50 -1.18 22.60 9.59
CA CYS A 50 -1.60 21.54 8.67
C CYS A 50 -3.07 21.14 8.81
N GLY A 51 -3.86 21.81 9.64
CA GLY A 51 -5.29 21.53 9.79
C GLY A 51 -5.70 21.60 11.26
N GLY A 52 -6.78 22.35 11.55
CA GLY A 52 -7.36 22.46 12.90
C GLY A 52 -7.20 23.81 13.60
N GLY A 53 -6.58 24.81 12.95
CA GLY A 53 -6.62 26.19 13.44
C GLY A 53 -7.91 26.93 13.04
N THR A 54 -8.27 27.98 13.77
CA THR A 54 -9.34 28.94 13.41
C THR A 54 -8.94 29.89 12.27
N MET A 55 -7.73 29.76 11.73
CA MET A 55 -7.22 30.60 10.66
C MET A 55 -7.67 30.09 9.29
N ALA A 56 -8.00 31.01 8.39
CA ALA A 56 -8.26 30.67 6.99
C ALA A 56 -7.02 29.97 6.40
N MET A 57 -7.21 28.73 5.97
CA MET A 57 -6.10 27.93 5.45
C MET A 57 -5.88 28.23 3.96
N PRO A 58 -4.62 28.21 3.48
CA PRO A 58 -4.31 28.47 2.07
C PRO A 58 -4.92 27.43 1.12
N GLU A 59 -5.03 27.75 -0.18
CA GLU A 59 -5.67 26.87 -1.16
C GLU A 59 -5.10 25.43 -1.20
N TRP A 60 -3.80 25.27 -0.97
CA TRP A 60 -3.13 23.96 -0.95
C TRP A 60 -3.58 23.03 0.19
N THR A 61 -4.31 23.53 1.19
CA THR A 61 -4.82 22.74 2.31
C THR A 61 -6.21 22.17 2.07
N HIS A 62 -6.93 22.63 1.04
CA HIS A 62 -8.27 22.12 0.77
C HIS A 62 -8.25 20.61 0.55
N PRO A 63 -9.37 19.92 0.86
CA PRO A 63 -9.54 18.53 0.49
C PRO A 63 -9.26 18.31 -1.01
N THR A 64 -8.56 17.23 -1.32
CA THR A 64 -8.19 16.86 -2.69
C THR A 64 -8.82 15.53 -3.00
N ASP A 65 -9.99 15.57 -3.62
CA ASP A 65 -10.66 14.38 -4.13
C ASP A 65 -10.15 14.04 -5.52
N GLY A 66 -9.99 12.76 -5.80
CA GLY A 66 -9.47 12.33 -7.09
C GLY A 66 -9.67 10.85 -7.34
N GLN A 67 -8.99 10.36 -8.36
CA GLN A 67 -8.92 8.96 -8.73
C GLN A 67 -7.51 8.45 -8.43
N ALA A 68 -7.43 7.35 -7.68
CA ALA A 68 -6.21 6.60 -7.47
C ALA A 68 -6.23 5.36 -8.36
N GLU A 69 -5.08 5.03 -8.95
CA GLU A 69 -4.86 3.85 -9.77
C GLU A 69 -3.54 3.21 -9.36
N ILE A 70 -3.58 1.91 -9.03
CA ILE A 70 -2.39 1.06 -9.00
C ILE A 70 -2.42 0.25 -10.28
N LYS A 71 -1.33 0.31 -11.05
CA LYS A 71 -1.12 -0.51 -12.23
C LYS A 71 0.31 -1.03 -12.25
N GLY A 72 0.47 -2.34 -12.13
CA GLY A 72 1.76 -2.96 -11.83
C GLY A 72 2.40 -2.31 -10.60
N ASP A 73 3.62 -1.80 -10.78
CA ASP A 73 4.38 -1.14 -9.70
C ASP A 73 4.22 0.38 -9.70
N THR A 74 3.12 0.94 -10.19
CA THR A 74 2.92 2.39 -10.20
C THR A 74 1.61 2.76 -9.52
N LEU A 75 1.68 3.69 -8.56
CA LEU A 75 0.52 4.40 -8.05
C LEU A 75 0.41 5.75 -8.75
N THR A 76 -0.72 5.99 -9.42
CA THR A 76 -1.10 7.27 -9.99
C THR A 76 -2.27 7.84 -9.18
N PHE A 77 -2.16 9.11 -8.78
CA PHE A 77 -3.27 9.87 -8.23
C PHE A 77 -3.56 11.07 -9.12
N SER A 78 -4.79 11.17 -9.61
CA SER A 78 -5.26 12.22 -10.51
C SER A 78 -6.39 13.00 -9.85
N THR A 79 -6.28 14.32 -9.80
CA THR A 79 -7.32 15.19 -9.25
C THR A 79 -7.49 16.45 -10.10
N ALA A 80 -8.74 16.95 -10.13
CA ALA A 80 -9.07 18.25 -10.69
C ALA A 80 -9.00 19.38 -9.64
N SER A 81 -8.50 19.09 -8.43
CA SER A 81 -8.33 20.09 -7.38
C SER A 81 -7.45 21.24 -7.86
N ARG A 82 -7.80 22.45 -7.44
CA ARG A 82 -7.03 23.67 -7.72
C ARG A 82 -5.73 23.74 -6.94
N ALA A 83 -5.57 22.93 -5.90
CA ALA A 83 -4.32 22.84 -5.18
C ALA A 83 -3.18 22.48 -6.15
N PRO A 84 -2.08 23.24 -6.19
CA PRO A 84 -1.00 23.00 -7.14
C PRO A 84 -0.29 21.67 -6.85
N ASN A 85 0.14 20.98 -7.90
CA ASN A 85 0.90 19.71 -7.82
C ASN A 85 0.17 18.61 -7.03
N SER A 86 -1.16 18.57 -7.11
CA SER A 86 -1.99 17.60 -6.38
C SER A 86 -2.10 16.25 -7.07
N SER A 87 -1.84 16.20 -8.39
CA SER A 87 -1.75 14.96 -9.16
C SER A 87 -0.30 14.49 -9.22
N PHE A 88 -0.08 13.17 -9.13
CA PHE A 88 1.25 12.59 -9.11
C PHE A 88 1.23 11.13 -9.57
N ALA A 89 2.41 10.62 -9.93
CA ALA A 89 2.66 9.20 -10.12
C ALA A 89 3.96 8.81 -9.37
N VAL A 90 3.95 7.67 -8.71
CA VAL A 90 5.11 7.12 -7.97
C VAL A 90 5.30 5.65 -8.27
N ASP A 91 6.56 5.26 -8.30
CA ASP A 91 6.98 3.87 -8.45
C ASP A 91 6.98 3.16 -7.09
N LEU A 92 6.32 2.01 -7.04
CA LEU A 92 6.05 1.15 -5.88
C LEU A 92 7.10 0.04 -5.68
N LYS A 93 8.22 0.04 -6.42
CA LYS A 93 9.31 -0.98 -6.35
C LYS A 93 9.85 -1.36 -4.96
N ALA A 94 9.45 -0.68 -3.89
CA ALA A 94 9.90 -0.93 -2.51
C ALA A 94 8.77 -1.40 -1.56
N LEU A 95 7.67 -1.96 -2.05
CA LEU A 95 6.62 -2.49 -1.18
C LEU A 95 7.04 -3.82 -0.52
N GLN A 96 6.57 -3.98 0.72
CA GLN A 96 6.64 -5.22 1.49
C GLN A 96 5.67 -6.27 0.91
N PRO A 97 5.83 -7.57 1.27
CA PRO A 97 4.95 -8.63 0.80
C PRO A 97 3.46 -8.41 1.13
N ASP A 98 3.15 -7.65 2.19
CA ASP A 98 1.79 -7.29 2.58
C ASP A 98 1.20 -6.11 1.79
N GLY A 99 1.93 -5.57 0.81
CA GLY A 99 1.50 -4.43 0.00
C GLY A 99 1.69 -3.07 0.66
N SER A 100 2.21 -3.02 1.89
CA SER A 100 2.58 -1.78 2.57
C SER A 100 3.96 -1.31 2.17
N GLY A 101 4.24 -0.02 2.35
CA GLY A 101 5.59 0.47 2.19
C GLY A 101 5.65 1.97 1.96
N ARG A 102 6.87 2.50 2.07
CA ARG A 102 7.13 3.92 1.86
C ARG A 102 8.05 4.10 0.66
N VAL A 103 7.59 4.89 -0.30
CA VAL A 103 8.36 5.28 -1.47
C VAL A 103 8.72 6.75 -1.38
N VAL A 104 9.95 7.06 -1.79
CA VAL A 104 10.46 8.44 -1.86
C VAL A 104 10.35 8.90 -3.31
N SER A 105 9.82 10.10 -3.51
CA SER A 105 9.83 10.79 -4.79
C SER A 105 10.35 12.21 -4.60
N LYS A 106 10.69 12.88 -5.69
CA LYS A 106 11.19 14.25 -5.69
C LYS A 106 10.34 15.12 -6.58
N ASP A 107 10.08 16.34 -6.15
CA ASP A 107 9.42 17.34 -6.99
C ASP A 107 10.40 18.02 -7.96
N ASN A 108 9.89 18.95 -8.76
CA ASN A 108 10.68 19.72 -9.73
C ASN A 108 11.77 20.62 -9.10
N LYS A 109 11.77 20.80 -7.77
CA LYS A 109 12.79 21.52 -7.01
C LYS A 109 13.73 20.57 -6.27
N ASN A 110 13.73 19.28 -6.63
CA ASN A 110 14.54 18.23 -6.00
C ASN A 110 14.21 18.04 -4.50
N ARG A 111 13.03 18.46 -4.04
CA ARG A 111 12.58 18.27 -2.65
C ARG A 111 11.92 16.91 -2.52
N GLU A 112 12.30 16.17 -1.49
CA GLU A 112 11.73 14.85 -1.25
C GLU A 112 10.29 14.95 -0.75
N TRP A 113 9.49 13.96 -1.13
CA TRP A 113 8.20 13.68 -0.56
C TRP A 113 7.97 12.18 -0.59
N TYR A 114 7.07 11.72 0.27
CA TYR A 114 6.89 10.31 0.56
C TYR A 114 5.45 9.92 0.28
N VAL A 115 5.26 8.78 -0.40
CA VAL A 115 4.00 8.05 -0.38
C VAL A 115 4.16 6.86 0.52
N THR A 116 3.25 6.69 1.47
CA THR A 116 3.18 5.48 2.31
C THR A 116 1.87 4.77 2.04
N LEU A 117 1.93 3.55 1.54
CA LEU A 117 0.76 2.69 1.40
C LEU A 117 0.58 1.87 2.67
N ASP A 118 -0.68 1.79 3.11
CA ASP A 118 -1.07 0.86 4.16
C ASP A 118 -1.09 -0.58 3.60
N PRO A 119 -0.99 -1.61 4.46
CA PRO A 119 -1.08 -3.00 4.03
C PRO A 119 -2.38 -3.31 3.28
N GLY A 120 -2.30 -4.27 2.36
CA GLY A 120 -3.43 -4.77 1.58
C GLY A 120 -3.18 -4.73 0.07
N SER A 121 -4.16 -5.23 -0.68
CA SER A 121 -4.18 -5.21 -2.14
C SER A 121 -5.37 -4.40 -2.66
N GLY A 122 -5.23 -3.86 -3.88
CA GLY A 122 -6.26 -3.02 -4.49
C GLY A 122 -6.50 -1.69 -3.76
N ALA A 123 -7.77 -1.25 -3.74
CA ALA A 123 -8.18 0.04 -3.17
C ALA A 123 -7.93 0.09 -1.66
N ARG A 124 -7.05 1.00 -1.25
CA ARG A 124 -6.64 1.15 0.15
C ARG A 124 -6.18 2.57 0.46
N PRO A 125 -6.11 2.93 1.76
CA PRO A 125 -5.56 4.22 2.15
C PRO A 125 -4.09 4.36 1.77
N PHE A 126 -3.69 5.59 1.47
CA PHE A 126 -2.28 5.96 1.37
C PHE A 126 -2.06 7.38 1.89
N HIS A 127 -0.83 7.62 2.33
CA HIS A 127 -0.40 8.88 2.93
C HIS A 127 0.62 9.58 2.04
N VAL A 128 0.47 10.89 1.89
CA VAL A 128 1.43 11.76 1.22
C VAL A 128 2.02 12.70 2.26
N THR A 129 3.34 12.73 2.38
CA THR A 129 4.07 13.62 3.30
C THR A 129 5.16 14.33 2.54
N TYR A 130 5.19 15.66 2.57
CA TYR A 130 6.28 16.41 1.96
C TYR A 130 7.42 16.55 2.98
N SER A 131 8.69 16.48 2.57
CA SER A 131 9.80 16.68 3.51
C SER A 131 9.95 18.14 3.97
N TYR A 132 9.50 19.08 3.14
CA TYR A 132 9.65 20.53 3.39
C TYR A 132 8.56 21.11 4.30
N ASN A 133 7.48 20.35 4.59
CA ASN A 133 6.46 20.75 5.55
C ASN A 133 6.05 19.54 6.41
N ALA A 134 5.74 19.76 7.68
CA ALA A 134 5.27 18.67 8.56
C ALA A 134 3.81 18.25 8.25
N CYS A 135 3.26 18.64 7.10
CA CYS A 135 1.88 18.33 6.76
C CYS A 135 1.80 16.97 6.09
N ARG A 136 0.98 16.09 6.67
CA ARG A 136 0.63 14.82 6.07
C ARG A 136 -0.78 14.91 5.53
N ARG A 137 -0.99 14.35 4.35
CA ARG A 137 -2.31 14.12 3.77
C ARG A 137 -2.59 12.62 3.73
N VAL A 138 -3.81 12.25 4.07
CA VAL A 138 -4.31 10.88 3.90
C VAL A 138 -5.35 10.87 2.80
N TYR A 139 -5.28 9.87 1.93
CA TYR A 139 -6.23 9.61 0.86
C TYR A 139 -6.96 8.32 1.19
N MET A 140 -8.26 8.41 1.49
CA MET A 140 -9.11 7.28 1.82
C MET A 140 -9.94 6.87 0.61
N PRO A 141 -10.11 5.56 0.34
CA PRO A 141 -11.10 5.11 -0.64
C PRO A 141 -12.50 5.64 -0.32
N LYS A 142 -13.21 6.09 -1.35
CA LYS A 142 -14.64 6.42 -1.25
C LYS A 142 -15.45 5.13 -1.39
N THR A 143 -16.46 4.98 -0.53
CA THR A 143 -17.50 3.93 -0.63
C THR A 143 -18.54 4.28 -1.67
#